data_AF-A0AAP2W3Z1-F1
#
_entry.id   AF-A0AAP2W3Z1-F1
#
_cell.length_a   1.000
_cell.length_b   1.000
_cell.length_c   1.000
_cell.angle_alpha   90.00
_cell.angle_beta   90.00
_cell.angle_gamma   90.00
#
_symmetry.space_group_name_H-M   'P 1'
#
loop_
_entity.id
_entity.type
_entity.pdbx_description
1 polymer ?
#
loop_
_entity_poly.entity_id
_entity_poly.type
_entity_poly.pdbx_seq_one_letter_code
_entity_poly.pdbx_strand_id
1 'polypeptide(L)'
;MVGQSPEDERLKGALAYVLTWLTGIIILIIAGDSRFLKFHAMQSIVFGIIVTVLAMVLSVICIGAIIGLLGWLYSLYGAYVVYTGREFRIPYIADFVENSLMKA
;
A
#
# COMPACT_ATOMS: atom_id res chain seq x y z
N MET A 1 16.41 20.41 7.83
CA MET A 1 15.75 19.28 7.15
C MET A 1 14.56 19.87 6.41
N VAL A 2 14.56 19.87 5.08
CA VAL A 2 13.41 20.36 4.30
C VAL A 2 12.27 19.37 4.53
N GLY A 3 11.21 19.78 5.25
CA GLY A 3 10.00 18.97 5.37
C GLY A 3 9.42 18.71 3.98
N GLN A 4 8.99 17.48 3.70
CA GLN A 4 8.40 17.14 2.40
C GLN A 4 7.11 17.95 2.20
N SER A 5 6.87 18.44 0.98
CA SER A 5 5.62 19.16 0.70
C SER A 5 4.43 18.18 0.78
N PRO A 6 3.21 18.64 1.16
CA PRO A 6 2.04 17.77 1.21
C PRO A 6 1.72 17.08 -0.13
N GLU A 7 2.02 17.74 -1.25
CA GLU A 7 1.83 17.19 -2.60
C GLU A 7 2.84 16.07 -2.88
N ASP A 8 4.11 16.26 -2.51
CA ASP A 8 5.14 15.22 -2.63
C ASP A 8 4.82 14.00 -1.78
N GLU A 9 4.31 14.21 -0.56
CA GLU A 9 3.89 13.10 0.30
C GLU A 9 2.72 12.32 -0.31
N ARG A 10 1.70 13.02 -0.83
CA ARG A 10 0.57 12.37 -1.52
C ARG A 10 1.02 11.57 -2.74
N LEU A 11 1.92 12.13 -3.55
CA LEU A 11 2.48 11.44 -4.72
C LEU A 11 3.24 10.18 -4.31
N LYS A 12 4.15 10.28 -3.33
CA LYS A 12 4.92 9.13 -2.84
C LYS A 12 4.03 8.08 -2.16
N GLY A 13 3.04 8.52 -1.38
CA GLY A 13 2.05 7.63 -0.77
C GLY A 13 1.22 6.88 -1.82
N ALA A 14 0.83 7.54 -2.91
CA ALA A 14 0.17 6.89 -4.03
C ALA A 14 1.07 5.89 -4.75
N LEU A 15 2.34 6.26 -5.00
CA LEU A 15 3.33 5.39 -5.61
C LEU A 15 3.54 4.09 -4.83
N ALA A 16 3.36 4.11 -3.51
CA ALA A 16 3.46 2.90 -2.68
C ALA A 16 2.56 1.76 -3.19
N TYR A 17 1.41 2.08 -3.79
CA TYR A 17 0.41 1.11 -4.25
C TYR A 17 0.59 0.62 -5.69
N VAL A 18 1.42 1.26 -6.52
CA VAL A 18 1.46 1.00 -7.97
C VAL A 18 1.91 -0.42 -8.30
N LEU A 19 2.99 -0.89 -7.66
CA LEU A 19 3.46 -2.27 -7.73
C LEU A 19 3.26 -2.99 -6.40
N THR A 20 2.25 -2.56 -5.63
CA THR A 20 1.89 -3.14 -4.32
C THR A 20 3.09 -3.18 -3.36
N TRP A 21 3.44 -4.35 -2.83
CA TRP A 21 4.49 -4.52 -1.84
C TRP A 21 5.89 -4.12 -2.34
N LEU A 22 6.18 -4.22 -3.65
CA LEU A 22 7.47 -3.81 -4.22
C LEU A 22 7.70 -2.30 -4.08
N THR A 23 6.74 -1.50 -4.57
CA THR A 23 6.80 -0.05 -4.43
C THR A 23 6.59 0.37 -2.98
N GLY A 24 5.78 -0.36 -2.21
CA GLY A 24 5.62 -0.12 -0.77
C GLY A 24 6.96 -0.18 -0.02
N ILE A 25 7.80 -1.18 -0.29
CA ILE A 25 9.15 -1.28 0.32
C ILE A 25 10.01 -0.07 -0.06
N ILE A 26 10.02 0.32 -1.33
CA ILE A 26 10.80 1.48 -1.80
C ILE A 26 10.36 2.75 -1.08
N ILE A 27 9.04 3.00 -1.00
CA ILE A 27 8.49 4.17 -0.31
C ILE A 27 8.79 4.12 1.19
N LEU A 28 8.74 2.94 1.82
CA LEU A 28 9.07 2.79 3.24
C LEU A 28 10.51 3.22 3.54
N ILE A 29 11.47 2.83 2.70
CA ILE A 29 12.89 3.17 2.85
C ILE A 29 13.11 4.69 2.77
N ILE A 30 12.38 5.38 1.89
CA ILE A 30 12.53 6.83 1.68
C ILE A 30 11.54 7.68 2.50
N ALA A 31 10.71 7.05 3.33
CA ALA A 31 9.64 7.72 4.06
C ALA A 31 10.15 8.74 5.10
N GLY A 32 11.40 8.59 5.57
CA GLY A 32 11.99 9.47 6.58
C GLY A 32 11.16 9.47 7.87
N ASP A 33 10.75 10.65 8.34
CA ASP A 33 9.88 10.81 9.52
C ASP A 33 8.38 10.92 9.19
N SER A 34 8.00 10.89 7.91
CA SER A 34 6.58 11.01 7.54
C SER A 34 5.80 9.77 7.99
N ARG A 35 4.92 9.98 8.98
CA ARG A 35 3.99 8.97 9.48
C ARG A 35 3.00 8.53 8.39
N PHE A 36 2.61 9.46 7.51
CA PHE A 36 1.72 9.21 6.38
C PHE A 36 2.36 8.26 5.36
N LEU A 37 3.60 8.54 4.94
CA LEU A 37 4.33 7.67 4.01
C LEU A 37 4.58 6.29 4.61
N LYS A 38 4.98 6.21 5.89
CA LYS A 38 5.16 4.94 6.59
C LYS A 38 3.86 4.13 6.62
N PHE A 39 2.73 4.75 6.94
CA PHE A 39 1.43 4.08 6.99
C PHE A 39 1.04 3.49 5.63
N HIS A 40 1.04 4.29 4.56
CA HIS A 40 0.62 3.81 3.24
C HIS A 40 1.62 2.82 2.62
N ALA A 41 2.92 2.99 2.90
CA ALA A 41 3.92 2.00 2.53
C ALA A 41 3.66 0.65 3.21
N MET A 42 3.47 0.63 4.53
CA MET A 42 3.18 -0.60 5.29
C MET A 42 1.84 -1.23 4.89
N GLN A 43 0.78 -0.45 4.69
CA GLN A 43 -0.51 -0.95 4.21
C GLN A 43 -0.37 -1.59 2.82
N SER A 44 0.36 -0.96 1.90
CA SER A 44 0.63 -1.52 0.57
C SER A 44 1.44 -2.81 0.63
N ILE A 45 2.45 -2.89 1.51
CA ILE A 45 3.25 -4.11 1.73
C ILE A 45 2.37 -5.25 2.22
N VAL A 46 1.63 -5.04 3.31
CA VAL A 46 0.80 -6.09 3.92
C VAL A 46 -0.27 -6.55 2.93
N PHE A 47 -0.97 -5.62 2.29
CA PHE A 47 -1.97 -5.93 1.28
C PHE A 47 -1.38 -6.69 0.09
N GLY A 48 -0.26 -6.20 -0.46
CA GLY A 48 0.40 -6.80 -1.61
C GLY A 48 0.87 -8.23 -1.34
N ILE A 49 1.40 -8.50 -0.15
CA ILE A 49 1.80 -9.86 0.27
C ILE A 49 0.57 -10.76 0.35
N ILE A 50 -0.51 -10.31 1.00
CA ILE A 50 -1.75 -11.09 1.12
C ILE A 50 -2.31 -11.45 -0.26
N VAL A 51 -2.45 -10.46 -1.15
CA VAL A 51 -2.97 -10.68 -2.51
C VAL A 51 -2.08 -11.65 -3.29
N THR A 52 -0.76 -11.48 -3.21
CA THR A 52 0.20 -12.34 -3.91
C THR A 52 0.10 -13.79 -3.43
N VAL A 53 0.07 -14.01 -2.12
CA VAL A 53 -0.06 -15.36 -1.53
C VAL A 53 -1.40 -16.00 -1.91
N LEU A 54 -2.52 -15.25 -1.82
CA LEU A 54 -3.84 -15.73 -2.22
C LEU A 54 -3.87 -16.11 -3.71
N ALA A 55 -3.29 -15.27 -4.57
CA ALA A 55 -3.21 -15.55 -6.00
C ALA A 55 -2.38 -16.82 -6.30
N MET A 56 -1.28 -17.03 -5.59
CA MET A 56 -0.43 -18.22 -5.75
C MET A 56 -1.16 -19.50 -5.31
N VAL A 57 -1.81 -19.49 -4.15
CA VAL A 57 -2.53 -20.65 -3.60
C VAL A 57 -3.73 -21.05 -4.48
N LEU A 58 -4.42 -20.07 -5.06
CA LEU A 58 -5.64 -20.29 -5.86
C LEU A 58 -5.38 -20.40 -7.38
N SER A 59 -4.10 -20.50 -7.78
CA SER A 59 -3.69 -20.50 -9.19
C SER A 59 -4.12 -21.77 -9.96
N VAL A 60 -4.42 -22.87 -9.27
CA VAL A 60 -4.76 -24.19 -9.83
C VAL A 60 -5.98 -24.17 -10.77
N ILE A 61 -6.91 -23.22 -10.58
CA ILE A 61 -8.20 -23.17 -11.29
C ILE A 61 -8.46 -21.83 -12.00
N CYS A 62 -7.40 -21.12 -12.44
CA CYS A 62 -7.45 -19.77 -13.04
C CYS A 62 -7.99 -18.65 -12.12
N ILE A 63 -8.58 -18.98 -10.97
CA ILE A 63 -9.10 -18.01 -9.99
C ILE A 63 -7.97 -17.12 -9.42
N GLY A 64 -6.77 -17.67 -9.23
CA GLY A 64 -5.62 -16.92 -8.74
C GLY A 64 -5.26 -15.71 -9.61
N ALA A 65 -5.35 -15.84 -10.94
CA ALA A 65 -5.06 -14.73 -11.86
C ALA A 65 -6.11 -13.61 -11.73
N ILE A 66 -7.39 -13.97 -11.57
CA ILE A 66 -8.48 -13.01 -11.37
C ILE A 66 -8.29 -12.27 -10.04
N ILE A 67 -7.98 -12.99 -8.95
CA ILE A 67 -7.74 -12.39 -7.64
C ILE A 67 -6.54 -11.43 -7.69
N GLY A 68 -5.44 -11.85 -8.33
CA GLY A 68 -4.26 -10.99 -8.50
C GLY A 68 -4.59 -9.71 -9.26
N LEU A 69 -5.33 -9.82 -10.36
CA LEU A 69 -5.74 -8.67 -11.17
C LEU A 69 -6.67 -7.73 -10.38
N LEU A 70 -7.71 -8.27 -9.73
CA LEU A 70 -8.64 -7.45 -8.93
C LEU A 70 -7.95 -6.79 -7.75
N GLY A 71 -7.05 -7.50 -7.06
CA GLY A 71 -6.26 -6.94 -5.97
C GLY A 71 -5.34 -5.82 -6.45
N TRP A 72 -4.69 -5.99 -7.61
CA TRP A 72 -3.86 -4.95 -8.20
C TRP A 72 -4.69 -3.71 -8.62
N LEU A 73 -5.83 -3.90 -9.27
CA LEU A 73 -6.75 -2.80 -9.61
C LEU A 73 -7.25 -2.06 -8.37
N TYR A 74 -7.56 -2.78 -7.29
CA TYR A 74 -7.93 -2.17 -6.02
C TYR A 74 -6.78 -1.36 -5.40
N SER A 75 -5.54 -1.85 -5.54
CA SER A 75 -4.34 -1.09 -5.16
C SER A 75 -4.22 0.22 -5.95
N LEU A 76 -4.45 0.18 -7.27
CA LEU A 76 -4.43 1.39 -8.11
C LEU A 76 -5.56 2.38 -7.76
N TYR A 77 -6.73 1.88 -7.41
CA TYR A 77 -7.79 2.72 -6.84
C TYR A 77 -7.30 3.40 -5.55
N GLY A 78 -6.64 2.66 -4.66
CA GLY A 78 -5.98 3.20 -3.49
C GLY A 78 -4.96 4.29 -3.82
N ALA A 79 -4.10 4.06 -4.81
CA ALA A 79 -3.14 5.04 -5.31
C ALA A 79 -3.83 6.34 -5.73
N TYR A 80 -4.91 6.25 -6.51
CA TYR A 80 -5.70 7.40 -6.94
C TYR A 80 -6.31 8.16 -5.75
N VAL A 81 -6.89 7.45 -4.78
CA VAL A 81 -7.48 8.07 -3.58
C VAL A 81 -6.43 8.84 -2.79
N VAL A 82 -5.26 8.23 -2.53
CA VAL A 82 -4.14 8.87 -1.82
C VAL A 82 -3.61 10.08 -2.58
N TYR A 83 -3.46 9.96 -3.90
CA TYR A 83 -3.01 11.07 -4.76
C TYR A 83 -3.95 12.28 -4.68
N THR A 84 -5.27 12.06 -4.62
CA THR A 84 -6.27 13.15 -4.44
C THR A 84 -6.28 13.77 -3.04
N GLY A 85 -5.39 13.33 -2.14
CA GLY A 85 -5.28 13.84 -0.78
C GLY A 85 -6.29 13.28 0.20
N ARG A 86 -7.02 12.21 -0.17
CA ARG A 86 -7.88 11.45 0.72
C ARG A 86 -7.10 10.28 1.31
N GLU A 87 -7.39 9.93 2.55
CA GLU A 87 -6.79 8.75 3.18
C GLU A 87 -7.44 7.48 2.63
N PHE A 88 -6.62 6.60 2.04
CA PHE A 88 -7.07 5.26 1.66
C PHE A 88 -6.75 4.27 2.76
N ARG A 89 -7.78 3.65 3.33
CA ARG A 89 -7.67 2.67 4.41
C ARG A 89 -8.36 1.38 4.00
N ILE A 90 -7.64 0.28 4.04
CA ILE A 90 -8.21 -1.04 3.83
C ILE A 90 -8.61 -1.58 5.21
N PRO A 91 -9.89 -1.83 5.51
CA PRO A 91 -10.32 -2.32 6.81
C PRO A 91 -9.54 -3.57 7.23
N TYR A 92 -9.32 -3.75 8.54
CA TYR A 92 -8.48 -4.81 9.14
C TYR A 92 -6.99 -4.70 8.83
N ILE A 93 -6.58 -4.42 7.59
CA ILE A 93 -5.17 -4.22 7.22
C ILE A 93 -4.66 -2.90 7.81
N ALA A 94 -5.42 -1.83 7.65
CA ALA A 94 -5.12 -0.53 8.24
C ALA A 94 -4.98 -0.65 9.76
N ASP A 95 -5.95 -1.31 10.40
CA ASP A 95 -5.97 -1.51 11.85
C ASP A 95 -4.77 -2.37 12.29
N PHE A 96 -4.43 -3.41 11.53
CA PHE A 96 -3.24 -4.22 11.79
C PHE A 96 -1.94 -3.40 11.68
N VAL A 97 -1.80 -2.60 10.61
CA VAL A 97 -0.63 -1.74 10.39
C VAL A 97 -0.47 -0.75 11.53
N GLU A 98 -1.55 -0.07 11.91
CA GLU A 98 -1.52 0.92 12.99
C GLU A 98 -1.17 0.30 14.33
N ASN A 99 -1.83 -0.81 14.67
CA ASN A 99 -1.70 -1.44 15.96
C ASN A 99 -0.46 -2.34 16.08
N SER A 100 0.20 -2.72 14.98
CA SER A 100 1.31 -3.68 15.04
C SER A 100 2.61 -3.13 14.48
N LEU A 101 2.55 -2.26 13.47
CA LEU A 101 3.73 -1.79 12.72
C LEU A 101 4.03 -0.30 12.94
N MET A 102 3.04 0.47 13.38
CA MET A 102 3.15 1.92 13.61
C MET A 102 3.05 2.32 15.09
N LYS A 103 3.15 1.34 16.00
CA LYS A 103 3.24 1.60 17.44
C LYS A 103 4.47 2.48 17.71
N ALA A 104 4.22 3.60 18.37
CA ALA A 104 5.22 4.56 18.80
C ALA A 104 6.16 3.94 19.85
#